data_AF-A0A2J0M8P1-F1
#
_entry.id   AF-A0A2J0M8P1-F1
#
_cell.length_a   1.000
_cell.length_b   1.000
_cell.length_c   1.000
_cell.angle_alpha   90.00
_cell.angle_beta   90.00
_cell.angle_gamma   90.00
#
_symmetry.space_group_name_H-M   'P 1'
#
loop_
_entity.id
_entity.type
_entity.pdbx_description
1 polymer ?
#
loop_
_entity_poly.entity_id
_entity_poly.type
_entity_poly.pdbx_seq_one_letter_code
_entity_poly.pdbx_strand_id
1 'polypeptide(L)'
;MFLIPKIEKATIKVSILLLLLLIPFSTFADMGMVVIPEEISIDEKGQNAIVAWNGTEEVLILSTDLKASKTLPILRILPMPTNPSKIKEGSFSAFQKLVEIINGRISMPMAPTFKGEGVKEYEGVEITFHEKIGSHDVTVAKIESVDNFIKWIRDFILDNDLEYREISSKFKNEVSNYLTKGIKFFVFDLVEAGEIEQSVNPLVYRFQTDFLYYPLAITPSSDVRGSTPSEVNIFLITENRIRTHSLLKANLSPKRIGFIYYTAKLKKEELEEIDPEIADLFKSEPLVMNTFYSGPLDVLDKDLIIYTLVKSSLKPEIYWIAKGQKHWIPSEEIFFDYGFEWGEVALVSTTEMASYFPANLIKTLDNSNVYEIVEGKKHWIPSEKVFLDYNFEWKDIVTVSNTELEFYPRAKLVKTENDSNVYYITEKGLKRHLPSPEVFLSYGYKWEDIITVSQTELNSYHNNELVKTKGNPEVYKIEDNQKRWITSEETFNTLGYNWNKIELVNDTELTSYPTGNPIVR
;
A
#
# COMPACT_ATOMS: atom_id res chain seq x y z
N MET A 1 86.95 -41.70 -15.33
CA MET A 1 86.38 -42.27 -16.59
C MET A 1 85.79 -43.61 -16.20
N PHE A 2 84.49 -43.83 -16.46
CA PHE A 2 83.65 -44.82 -15.76
C PHE A 2 83.49 -44.51 -14.25
N LEU A 3 82.41 -44.87 -13.53
CA LEU A 3 81.16 -45.58 -13.92
C LEU A 3 79.94 -45.05 -13.10
N ILE A 4 78.73 -45.50 -13.44
CA ILE A 4 77.39 -45.09 -12.96
C ILE A 4 76.86 -46.18 -11.99
N PRO A 5 76.17 -45.87 -10.85
CA PRO A 5 74.69 -45.80 -10.85
C PRO A 5 74.00 -44.82 -9.89
N LYS A 6 72.71 -44.58 -10.18
CA LYS A 6 71.71 -43.86 -9.34
C LYS A 6 71.25 -44.73 -8.16
N ILE A 7 70.85 -44.09 -7.05
CA ILE A 7 69.77 -44.59 -6.17
C ILE A 7 68.77 -43.44 -5.89
N GLU A 8 67.52 -43.85 -5.76
CA GLU A 8 66.24 -43.17 -5.56
C GLU A 8 66.18 -41.90 -4.70
N LYS A 9 65.13 -41.08 -4.94
CA LYS A 9 64.33 -40.52 -3.84
C LYS A 9 62.87 -40.23 -4.21
N ALA A 10 61.98 -40.90 -3.46
CA ALA A 10 60.59 -40.58 -3.12
C ALA A 10 59.73 -39.74 -4.10
N THR A 11 58.70 -40.39 -4.66
CA THR A 11 57.53 -39.70 -5.23
C THR A 11 56.66 -39.14 -4.09
N ILE A 12 56.63 -37.82 -3.91
CA ILE A 12 55.66 -37.19 -2.99
C ILE A 12 54.51 -36.61 -3.83
N LYS A 13 53.33 -37.22 -3.73
CA LYS A 13 52.08 -36.61 -4.20
C LYS A 13 51.64 -35.56 -3.19
N VAL A 14 51.84 -34.27 -3.50
CA VAL A 14 51.09 -33.19 -2.86
C VAL A 14 50.00 -32.75 -3.83
N SER A 15 48.74 -33.04 -3.49
CA SER A 15 47.59 -32.51 -4.24
C SER A 15 47.48 -31.01 -3.98
N ILE A 16 47.93 -30.19 -4.92
CA ILE A 16 47.84 -28.73 -4.80
C ILE A 16 46.52 -28.25 -5.39
N LEU A 17 45.66 -27.78 -4.48
CA LEU A 17 44.69 -26.72 -4.70
C LEU A 17 43.63 -26.95 -5.80
N LEU A 18 42.65 -27.79 -5.50
CA LEU A 18 41.29 -27.54 -6.00
C LEU A 18 40.73 -26.34 -5.23
N LEU A 19 41.15 -25.12 -5.59
CA LEU A 19 40.50 -23.92 -5.06
C LEU A 19 39.10 -23.88 -5.67
N LEU A 20 38.09 -24.17 -4.85
CA LEU A 20 36.74 -23.73 -5.13
C LEU A 20 36.77 -22.21 -5.15
N LEU A 21 36.89 -21.66 -6.35
CA LEU A 21 36.55 -20.27 -6.61
C LEU A 21 35.07 -20.11 -6.26
N LEU A 22 34.83 -19.56 -5.07
CA LEU A 22 33.63 -18.80 -4.78
C LEU A 22 33.64 -17.60 -5.74
N ILE A 23 33.15 -17.84 -6.96
CA ILE A 23 32.83 -16.79 -7.91
C ILE A 23 31.77 -15.93 -7.21
N PRO A 24 32.01 -14.63 -6.97
CA PRO A 24 31.03 -13.78 -6.31
C PRO A 24 29.76 -13.76 -7.15
N PHE A 25 28.63 -14.12 -6.52
CA PHE A 25 27.33 -14.14 -7.18
C PHE A 25 26.86 -12.71 -7.46
N SER A 26 26.11 -12.56 -8.56
CA SER A 26 25.98 -11.28 -9.24
C SER A 26 24.59 -10.66 -9.09
N THR A 27 24.50 -9.36 -8.79
CA THR A 27 23.25 -8.59 -8.52
C THR A 27 23.30 -7.19 -9.17
N PHE A 28 22.19 -6.69 -9.72
CA PHE A 28 22.06 -5.30 -10.23
C PHE A 28 20.85 -4.57 -9.62
N ALA A 29 20.94 -3.25 -9.74
CA ALA A 29 19.94 -2.23 -9.48
C ALA A 29 19.90 -1.27 -10.69
N ASP A 30 18.94 -0.35 -10.84
CA ASP A 30 17.80 -0.05 -9.97
C ASP A 30 16.50 0.15 -10.76
N MET A 31 15.35 0.19 -10.08
CA MET A 31 14.04 -0.24 -10.59
C MET A 31 14.04 -1.75 -10.94
N GLY A 32 12.88 -2.39 -10.93
CA GLY A 32 12.78 -3.81 -11.28
C GLY A 32 13.10 -4.07 -12.74
N MET A 33 14.25 -4.67 -13.05
CA MET A 33 14.70 -4.82 -14.44
C MET A 33 14.48 -6.21 -15.03
N VAL A 34 14.00 -6.24 -16.29
CA VAL A 34 13.85 -7.42 -17.15
C VAL A 34 14.68 -7.21 -18.43
N VAL A 35 15.54 -8.18 -18.78
CA VAL A 35 16.61 -8.00 -19.78
C VAL A 35 16.71 -9.17 -20.77
N ILE A 36 17.10 -8.82 -21.99
CA ILE A 36 17.15 -9.67 -23.17
C ILE A 36 18.44 -9.29 -23.96
N PRO A 37 19.42 -10.18 -24.25
CA PRO A 37 19.51 -11.61 -23.99
C PRO A 37 20.75 -12.02 -23.13
N GLU A 38 21.05 -13.33 -23.11
CA GLU A 38 21.73 -14.09 -22.04
C GLU A 38 23.20 -13.79 -21.68
N GLU A 39 23.92 -12.91 -22.39
CA GLU A 39 25.39 -12.77 -22.28
C GLU A 39 25.86 -11.32 -22.02
N ILE A 40 25.02 -10.48 -21.42
CA ILE A 40 25.26 -9.03 -21.26
C ILE A 40 25.26 -8.63 -19.77
N SER A 41 26.23 -7.80 -19.39
CA SER A 41 26.36 -7.20 -18.05
C SER A 41 25.90 -5.74 -18.11
N ILE A 42 25.06 -5.30 -17.16
CA ILE A 42 24.45 -3.96 -17.11
C ILE A 42 24.69 -3.27 -15.76
N ASP A 43 25.86 -2.68 -15.62
CA ASP A 43 26.38 -2.04 -14.41
C ASP A 43 25.71 -0.68 -14.14
N GLU A 44 24.66 -0.67 -13.32
CA GLU A 44 24.14 0.55 -12.69
C GLU A 44 24.62 0.68 -11.24
N LYS A 45 25.37 1.76 -11.01
CA LYS A 45 26.20 1.97 -9.81
C LYS A 45 25.63 3.00 -8.85
N GLY A 46 24.80 3.91 -9.35
CA GLY A 46 24.38 5.11 -8.65
C GLY A 46 22.91 5.41 -8.91
N GLN A 47 22.08 5.19 -7.90
CA GLN A 47 20.70 5.66 -7.89
C GLN A 47 20.63 6.93 -7.02
N ASN A 48 20.10 8.01 -7.59
CA ASN A 48 19.93 9.28 -6.90
C ASN A 48 18.45 9.68 -6.92
N ALA A 49 17.90 10.04 -5.77
CA ALA A 49 16.52 10.46 -5.68
C ALA A 49 16.29 11.71 -4.82
N ILE A 50 15.23 12.44 -5.15
CA ILE A 50 14.60 13.44 -4.28
C ILE A 50 13.18 12.95 -4.00
N VAL A 51 12.89 12.65 -2.74
CA VAL A 51 11.57 12.25 -2.26
C VAL A 51 11.02 13.40 -1.44
N ALA A 52 10.05 14.13 -1.99
CA ALA A 52 9.44 15.29 -1.37
C ALA A 52 7.99 14.96 -0.98
N TRP A 53 7.66 14.94 0.32
CA TRP A 53 6.33 14.53 0.81
C TRP A 53 5.75 15.52 1.82
N ASN A 54 4.48 15.90 1.65
CA ASN A 54 3.78 16.87 2.50
C ASN A 54 2.78 16.26 3.51
N GLY A 55 2.70 14.93 3.61
CA GLY A 55 1.70 14.25 4.44
C GLY A 55 0.47 13.73 3.69
N THR A 56 0.32 14.09 2.41
CA THR A 56 -0.82 13.70 1.55
C THR A 56 -0.46 13.48 0.08
N GLU A 57 0.60 14.13 -0.40
CA GLU A 57 1.10 14.06 -1.77
C GLU A 57 2.62 13.97 -1.73
N GLU A 58 3.17 13.21 -2.67
CA GLU A 58 4.61 13.04 -2.88
C GLU A 58 5.02 13.45 -4.30
N VAL A 59 6.16 14.10 -4.40
CA VAL A 59 6.91 14.35 -5.63
C VAL A 59 8.21 13.56 -5.53
N LEU A 60 8.36 12.57 -6.41
CA LEU A 60 9.49 11.67 -6.49
C LEU A 60 10.28 11.98 -7.77
N ILE A 61 11.52 12.42 -7.63
CA ILE A 61 12.47 12.59 -8.74
C ILE A 61 13.46 11.44 -8.69
N LEU A 62 13.43 10.55 -9.67
CA LEU A 62 14.40 9.45 -9.82
C LEU A 62 15.45 9.80 -10.86
N SER A 63 16.72 9.47 -10.59
CA SER A 63 17.86 9.64 -11.49
C SER A 63 18.80 8.44 -11.35
N THR A 64 19.29 7.90 -12.47
CA THR A 64 19.96 6.59 -12.52
C THR A 64 21.13 6.57 -13.49
N ASP A 65 22.24 5.94 -13.11
CA ASP A 65 23.45 5.81 -13.93
C ASP A 65 23.55 4.43 -14.59
N LEU A 66 23.21 4.32 -15.88
CA LEU A 66 23.24 3.05 -16.63
C LEU A 66 24.57 2.81 -17.37
N LYS A 67 24.97 1.53 -17.45
CA LYS A 67 26.00 1.08 -18.39
C LYS A 67 25.81 -0.38 -18.78
N ALA A 68 25.58 -0.67 -20.05
CA ALA A 68 25.57 -2.03 -20.56
C ALA A 68 26.94 -2.48 -21.10
N SER A 69 27.11 -3.78 -21.38
CA SER A 69 28.30 -4.33 -22.04
C SER A 69 28.16 -4.45 -23.57
N LYS A 70 26.98 -4.12 -24.10
CA LYS A 70 26.60 -3.88 -25.50
C LYS A 70 25.40 -2.93 -25.47
N THR A 71 25.15 -2.13 -26.51
CA THR A 71 23.92 -1.33 -26.54
C THR A 71 22.67 -2.22 -26.63
N LEU A 72 21.70 -2.05 -25.73
CA LEU A 72 20.43 -2.79 -25.71
C LEU A 72 19.30 -2.00 -25.01
N PRO A 73 18.01 -2.28 -25.32
CA PRO A 73 16.89 -1.80 -24.52
C PRO A 73 16.76 -2.55 -23.19
N ILE A 74 16.32 -1.85 -22.15
CA ILE A 74 16.04 -2.37 -20.82
C ILE A 74 14.62 -1.95 -20.42
N LEU A 75 13.81 -2.91 -19.96
CA LEU A 75 12.56 -2.62 -19.30
C LEU A 75 12.78 -2.49 -17.78
N ARG A 76 12.48 -1.31 -17.25
CA ARG A 76 12.51 -0.98 -15.81
C ARG A 76 11.10 -0.90 -15.25
N ILE A 77 10.94 -1.27 -13.98
CA ILE A 77 9.62 -1.43 -13.35
C ILE A 77 9.61 -0.77 -11.97
N LEU A 78 8.74 0.22 -11.79
CA LEU A 78 8.58 0.96 -10.54
C LEU A 78 7.18 0.70 -9.95
N PRO A 79 7.05 -0.07 -8.86
CA PRO A 79 5.78 -0.18 -8.14
C PRO A 79 5.45 1.15 -7.45
N MET A 80 4.17 1.54 -7.46
CA MET A 80 3.67 2.83 -6.97
C MET A 80 2.38 2.64 -6.15
N PRO A 81 2.22 3.33 -5.01
CA PRO A 81 1.07 3.13 -4.12
C PRO A 81 -0.24 3.65 -4.71
N THR A 82 -0.18 4.67 -5.58
CA THR A 82 -1.33 5.22 -6.31
C THR A 82 -0.93 5.54 -7.76
N ASN A 83 -1.91 5.81 -8.61
CA ASN A 83 -1.66 6.27 -9.97
C ASN A 83 -1.00 7.67 -9.93
N PRO A 84 0.14 7.90 -10.61
CA PRO A 84 0.70 9.23 -10.75
C PRO A 84 -0.29 10.21 -11.38
N SER A 85 -0.53 11.34 -10.70
CA SER A 85 -1.31 12.46 -11.23
C SER A 85 -0.54 13.24 -12.28
N LYS A 86 0.80 13.12 -12.27
CA LYS A 86 1.71 13.66 -13.26
C LYS A 86 2.96 12.79 -13.37
N ILE A 87 3.42 12.61 -14.59
CA ILE A 87 4.81 12.22 -14.90
C ILE A 87 5.35 13.29 -15.84
N LYS A 88 6.60 13.71 -15.66
CA LYS A 88 7.30 14.63 -16.56
C LYS A 88 8.79 14.32 -16.57
N GLU A 89 9.49 14.91 -17.53
CA GLU A 89 10.94 14.97 -17.53
C GLU A 89 11.41 15.87 -16.39
N GLY A 90 12.34 15.38 -15.60
CA GLY A 90 13.05 16.17 -14.59
C GLY A 90 14.31 16.79 -15.16
N SER A 91 15.02 17.52 -14.32
CA SER A 91 16.32 18.08 -14.65
C SER A 91 17.31 17.76 -13.54
N PHE A 92 18.52 17.38 -13.92
CA PHE A 92 19.62 17.22 -12.97
C PHE A 92 19.97 18.51 -12.25
N SER A 93 19.55 19.67 -12.77
CA SER A 93 19.62 20.94 -12.05
C SER A 93 18.95 20.85 -10.67
N ALA A 94 17.91 20.03 -10.48
CA ALA A 94 17.28 19.81 -9.18
C ALA A 94 18.28 19.25 -8.15
N PHE A 95 18.99 18.18 -8.50
CA PHE A 95 20.03 17.58 -7.65
C PHE A 95 21.22 18.54 -7.47
N GLN A 96 21.65 19.21 -8.54
CA GLN A 96 22.73 20.20 -8.51
C GLN A 96 22.40 21.37 -7.57
N LYS A 97 21.18 21.90 -7.64
CA LYS A 97 20.69 23.01 -6.83
C LYS A 97 20.48 22.63 -5.39
N LEU A 98 19.88 21.46 -5.14
CA LEU A 98 19.74 20.95 -3.77
C LEU A 98 21.10 20.77 -3.10
N VAL A 99 22.10 20.24 -3.83
CA VAL A 99 23.50 20.16 -3.38
C VAL A 99 24.14 21.54 -3.25
N GLU A 100 23.92 22.50 -4.17
CA GLU A 100 24.42 23.88 -4.05
C GLU A 100 23.89 24.58 -2.79
N ILE A 101 22.58 24.51 -2.54
CA ILE A 101 21.91 25.08 -1.36
C ILE A 101 22.49 24.45 -0.09
N ILE A 102 22.53 23.11 -0.02
CA ILE A 102 23.10 22.37 1.12
C ILE A 102 24.57 22.75 1.35
N ASN A 103 25.38 22.80 0.29
CA ASN A 103 26.80 23.16 0.34
C ASN A 103 27.00 24.62 0.79
N GLY A 104 26.23 25.58 0.28
CA GLY A 104 26.32 27.00 0.67
C GLY A 104 25.98 27.24 2.14
N ARG A 105 25.33 26.26 2.78
CA ARG A 105 24.92 26.26 4.20
C ARG A 105 25.84 25.42 5.10
N ILE A 106 26.81 24.70 4.54
CA ILE A 106 27.76 23.84 5.26
C ILE A 106 29.19 24.31 4.95
N SER A 107 30.09 24.31 5.93
CA SER A 107 31.47 24.78 5.73
C SER A 107 32.37 23.89 4.82
N MET A 108 31.80 22.93 4.07
CA MET A 108 32.47 21.92 3.21
C MET A 108 31.52 21.41 2.08
N PRO A 109 31.85 21.52 0.77
CA PRO A 109 30.97 21.14 -0.36
C PRO A 109 31.06 19.69 -0.93
N MET A 110 30.09 19.29 -1.78
CA MET A 110 30.00 18.05 -2.62
C MET A 110 29.62 18.32 -4.12
N ALA A 111 29.61 17.32 -5.04
CA ALA A 111 29.54 17.53 -6.52
C ALA A 111 28.68 16.51 -7.39
N PRO A 112 28.29 16.82 -8.68
CA PRO A 112 27.35 16.03 -9.58
C PRO A 112 27.60 15.95 -11.16
N THR A 113 27.04 14.99 -11.97
CA THR A 113 27.06 14.95 -13.51
C THR A 113 26.12 13.90 -14.23
N PHE A 114 25.32 14.20 -15.30
CA PHE A 114 24.32 13.27 -15.95
C PHE A 114 23.75 13.60 -17.43
N LYS A 115 22.91 12.75 -18.15
CA LYS A 115 22.22 12.92 -19.53
C LYS A 115 20.97 11.95 -19.81
N GLY A 116 20.37 11.78 -21.05
CA GLY A 116 19.18 10.95 -21.53
C GLY A 116 18.51 11.30 -22.95
N GLU A 117 17.71 10.43 -23.66
CA GLU A 117 16.74 10.57 -24.88
C GLU A 117 16.35 9.19 -25.63
N GLY A 118 15.15 8.67 -26.13
CA GLY A 118 13.63 8.84 -26.03
C GLY A 118 12.66 8.04 -27.04
N VAL A 119 11.38 7.59 -26.74
CA VAL A 119 10.46 6.66 -27.58
C VAL A 119 8.96 7.01 -28.02
N LYS A 120 7.84 6.36 -27.57
CA LYS A 120 6.39 6.23 -28.09
C LYS A 120 6.10 5.24 -29.27
N GLU A 121 4.91 4.60 -29.53
CA GLU A 121 3.55 4.46 -28.88
C GLU A 121 2.57 3.42 -29.56
N TYR A 122 1.67 2.70 -28.82
CA TYR A 122 0.29 2.19 -29.20
C TYR A 122 -0.48 1.53 -27.97
N GLU A 123 -1.70 0.95 -28.13
CA GLU A 123 -2.74 0.84 -27.06
C GLU A 123 -3.31 -0.57 -26.71
N GLY A 124 -3.57 -0.81 -25.41
CA GLY A 124 -4.88 -1.34 -24.96
C GLY A 124 -4.99 -2.75 -24.35
N VAL A 125 -4.90 -3.07 -23.04
CA VAL A 125 -4.49 -2.38 -21.79
C VAL A 125 -5.28 -1.13 -21.35
N GLU A 126 -5.77 -1.08 -20.09
CA GLU A 126 -6.13 0.20 -19.45
C GLU A 126 -4.84 0.92 -19.05
N ILE A 127 -4.26 1.61 -20.02
CA ILE A 127 -3.12 2.49 -19.88
C ILE A 127 -3.63 3.77 -19.21
N THR A 128 -3.25 4.02 -17.95
CA THR A 128 -3.63 5.28 -17.28
C THR A 128 -2.77 6.45 -17.74
N PHE A 129 -1.57 6.17 -18.25
CA PHE A 129 -0.63 7.12 -18.82
C PHE A 129 0.38 6.40 -19.73
N HIS A 130 0.71 6.97 -20.88
CA HIS A 130 1.83 6.51 -21.72
C HIS A 130 2.45 7.69 -22.50
N GLU A 131 3.75 7.97 -22.32
CA GLU A 131 4.43 9.10 -22.99
C GLU A 131 5.95 8.91 -23.21
N LYS A 132 6.43 9.53 -24.31
CA LYS A 132 7.84 9.76 -24.65
C LYS A 132 8.32 10.95 -23.83
N ILE A 133 9.08 10.67 -22.78
CA ILE A 133 9.58 11.68 -21.85
C ILE A 133 11.09 11.49 -21.79
N GLY A 134 11.93 12.48 -22.11
CA GLY A 134 13.38 12.29 -22.13
C GLY A 134 13.81 11.00 -22.83
N SER A 135 14.57 10.15 -22.12
CA SER A 135 15.05 8.82 -22.54
C SER A 135 14.02 7.69 -22.61
N HIS A 136 12.81 7.97 -22.18
CA HIS A 136 11.92 6.97 -21.63
C HIS A 136 10.73 6.73 -22.55
N ASP A 137 10.38 5.46 -22.74
CA ASP A 137 8.99 5.09 -22.95
C ASP A 137 8.35 4.80 -21.60
N VAL A 138 7.60 5.77 -21.05
CA VAL A 138 6.94 5.60 -19.75
C VAL A 138 5.51 5.15 -19.96
N THR A 139 5.16 3.96 -19.49
CA THR A 139 3.80 3.42 -19.47
C THR A 139 3.37 3.11 -18.03
N VAL A 140 2.17 3.53 -17.62
CA VAL A 140 1.59 3.18 -16.31
C VAL A 140 0.43 2.23 -16.49
N ALA A 141 0.47 1.10 -15.80
CA ALA A 141 -0.61 0.13 -15.78
C ALA A 141 -1.03 -0.21 -14.34
N LYS A 142 -2.33 -0.49 -14.18
CA LYS A 142 -2.90 -1.00 -12.93
C LYS A 142 -2.96 -2.52 -12.97
N ILE A 143 -2.44 -3.17 -11.94
CA ILE A 143 -2.23 -4.61 -11.86
C ILE A 143 -3.04 -5.16 -10.67
N GLU A 144 -3.83 -6.20 -10.93
CA GLU A 144 -4.70 -6.85 -9.92
C GLU A 144 -4.22 -8.26 -9.52
N SER A 145 -3.32 -8.87 -10.31
CA SER A 145 -2.75 -10.21 -10.04
C SER A 145 -1.37 -10.37 -10.68
N VAL A 146 -0.57 -11.31 -10.18
CA VAL A 146 0.73 -11.67 -10.75
C VAL A 146 0.60 -12.29 -12.15
N ASP A 147 -0.49 -13.02 -12.43
CA ASP A 147 -0.77 -13.57 -13.76
C ASP A 147 -1.05 -12.46 -14.79
N ASN A 148 -1.80 -11.43 -14.39
CA ASN A 148 -2.05 -10.25 -15.22
C ASN A 148 -0.73 -9.50 -15.49
N PHE A 149 0.16 -9.40 -14.51
CA PHE A 149 1.48 -8.79 -14.64
C PHE A 149 2.40 -9.55 -15.61
N ILE A 150 2.50 -10.87 -15.47
CA ILE A 150 3.30 -11.72 -16.38
C ILE A 150 2.78 -11.61 -17.82
N LYS A 151 1.44 -11.60 -18.01
CA LYS A 151 0.84 -11.36 -19.33
C LYS A 151 1.17 -9.95 -19.84
N TRP A 152 1.01 -8.92 -19.02
CA TRP A 152 1.27 -7.53 -19.40
C TRP A 152 2.71 -7.35 -19.90
N ILE A 153 3.71 -7.83 -19.15
CA ILE A 153 5.12 -7.70 -19.56
C ILE A 153 5.39 -8.49 -20.83
N ARG A 154 4.82 -9.69 -20.95
CA ARG A 154 4.99 -10.50 -22.15
C ARG A 154 4.48 -9.79 -23.40
N ASP A 155 3.27 -9.24 -23.32
CA ASP A 155 2.65 -8.56 -24.45
C ASP A 155 3.44 -7.27 -24.77
N PHE A 156 3.71 -6.42 -23.77
CA PHE A 156 4.50 -5.19 -23.94
C PHE A 156 5.90 -5.42 -24.55
N ILE A 157 6.62 -6.46 -24.12
CA ILE A 157 7.95 -6.78 -24.66
C ILE A 157 7.84 -7.23 -26.13
N LEU A 158 6.83 -8.01 -26.49
CA LEU A 158 6.61 -8.45 -27.86
C LEU A 158 6.14 -7.31 -28.78
N ASP A 159 5.30 -6.41 -28.27
CA ASP A 159 4.81 -5.23 -29.01
C ASP A 159 5.92 -4.18 -29.27
N ASN A 160 7.04 -4.26 -28.54
CA ASN A 160 8.26 -3.48 -28.77
C ASN A 160 9.33 -4.22 -29.62
N ASP A 161 8.94 -5.27 -30.37
CA ASP A 161 9.81 -6.11 -31.20
C ASP A 161 10.96 -6.85 -30.42
N LEU A 162 10.80 -7.10 -29.12
CA LEU A 162 11.83 -7.72 -28.27
C LEU A 162 11.57 -9.22 -27.98
N GLU A 163 12.63 -10.01 -27.79
CA GLU A 163 12.54 -11.45 -27.47
C GLU A 163 12.10 -11.69 -26.01
N TYR A 164 10.80 -11.91 -25.77
CA TYR A 164 10.30 -12.24 -24.43
C TYR A 164 10.98 -13.48 -23.81
N ARG A 165 11.53 -13.29 -22.61
CA ARG A 165 12.09 -14.32 -21.74
C ARG A 165 11.23 -14.44 -20.48
N GLU A 166 11.11 -15.65 -19.94
CA GLU A 166 10.28 -15.85 -18.75
C GLU A 166 10.92 -15.25 -17.49
N ILE A 167 10.24 -14.28 -16.91
CA ILE A 167 10.56 -13.60 -15.65
C ILE A 167 10.79 -14.63 -14.52
N SER A 168 11.79 -14.41 -13.66
CA SER A 168 12.08 -15.36 -12.57
C SER A 168 10.99 -15.42 -11.50
N SER A 169 10.94 -16.55 -10.79
CA SER A 169 10.08 -16.71 -9.61
C SER A 169 10.44 -15.74 -8.48
N LYS A 170 11.65 -15.17 -8.45
CA LYS A 170 12.02 -14.16 -7.43
C LYS A 170 11.25 -12.86 -7.68
N PHE A 171 11.30 -12.36 -8.92
CA PHE A 171 10.60 -11.16 -9.34
C PHE A 171 9.08 -11.31 -9.25
N LYS A 172 8.53 -12.46 -9.72
CA LYS A 172 7.10 -12.79 -9.58
C LYS A 172 6.63 -12.80 -8.13
N ASN A 173 7.43 -13.32 -7.21
CA ASN A 173 7.11 -13.31 -5.78
C ASN A 173 7.11 -11.89 -5.21
N GLU A 174 8.07 -11.03 -5.58
CA GLU A 174 8.11 -9.66 -5.06
C GLU A 174 6.98 -8.79 -5.62
N VAL A 175 6.61 -8.97 -6.89
CA VAL A 175 5.39 -8.37 -7.46
C VAL A 175 4.15 -8.84 -6.69
N SER A 176 4.08 -10.12 -6.30
CA SER A 176 3.02 -10.61 -5.42
C SER A 176 3.06 -9.95 -4.03
N ASN A 177 4.24 -9.63 -3.48
CA ASN A 177 4.40 -8.91 -2.22
C ASN A 177 3.91 -7.44 -2.32
N TYR A 178 4.08 -6.78 -3.47
CA TYR A 178 3.49 -5.46 -3.71
C TYR A 178 1.95 -5.52 -3.78
N LEU A 179 1.41 -6.51 -4.51
CA LEU A 179 -0.03 -6.65 -4.68
C LEU A 179 -0.77 -6.98 -3.37
N THR A 180 -0.17 -7.76 -2.46
CA THR A 180 -0.74 -8.02 -1.12
C THR A 180 -0.68 -6.81 -0.20
N LYS A 181 0.34 -5.95 -0.33
CA LYS A 181 0.40 -4.62 0.32
C LYS A 181 -0.59 -3.60 -0.28
N GLY A 182 -1.29 -3.93 -1.38
CA GLY A 182 -2.19 -3.02 -2.10
C GLY A 182 -1.49 -2.05 -3.06
N ILE A 183 -0.18 -2.20 -3.25
CA ILE A 183 0.62 -1.44 -4.21
C ILE A 183 0.36 -2.04 -5.59
N LYS A 184 -0.60 -1.44 -6.32
CA LYS A 184 -1.21 -1.98 -7.55
C LYS A 184 -0.89 -1.21 -8.82
N PHE A 185 -0.25 -0.05 -8.74
CA PHE A 185 0.20 0.68 -9.92
C PHE A 185 1.66 0.34 -10.19
N PHE A 186 1.99 0.10 -11.45
CA PHE A 186 3.35 -0.17 -11.88
C PHE A 186 3.66 0.74 -13.07
N VAL A 187 4.73 1.51 -12.94
CA VAL A 187 5.35 2.22 -14.06
C VAL A 187 6.30 1.26 -14.74
N PHE A 188 6.26 1.26 -16.07
CA PHE A 188 7.13 0.52 -16.95
C PHE A 188 7.89 1.55 -17.80
N ASP A 189 9.21 1.54 -17.71
CA ASP A 189 10.11 2.50 -18.32
C ASP A 189 11.07 1.75 -19.26
N LEU A 190 10.88 1.91 -20.57
CA LEU A 190 11.77 1.32 -21.58
C LEU A 190 12.85 2.34 -21.97
N VAL A 191 14.12 2.00 -21.75
CA VAL A 191 15.28 2.87 -22.01
C VAL A 191 16.37 2.13 -22.79
N GLU A 192 17.13 2.85 -23.62
CA GLU A 192 18.30 2.30 -24.32
C GLU A 192 19.57 2.50 -23.47
N ALA A 193 20.23 1.40 -23.08
CA ALA A 193 21.45 1.42 -22.30
C ALA A 193 22.66 1.14 -23.20
N GLY A 194 23.62 2.08 -23.24
CA GLY A 194 24.82 1.98 -24.08
C GLY A 194 26.04 1.35 -23.40
N GLU A 195 27.07 1.05 -24.20
CA GLU A 195 28.39 0.54 -23.74
C GLU A 195 29.19 1.54 -22.88
N ILE A 196 28.87 2.83 -23.04
CA ILE A 196 29.45 3.93 -22.27
C ILE A 196 28.48 4.28 -21.15
N GLU A 197 29.05 4.44 -19.95
CA GLU A 197 28.38 4.86 -18.73
C GLU A 197 27.66 6.19 -18.95
N GLN A 198 26.34 6.12 -18.96
CA GLN A 198 25.44 7.21 -19.26
C GLN A 198 24.31 7.19 -18.25
N SER A 199 24.26 8.25 -17.45
CA SER A 199 23.04 8.59 -16.74
C SER A 199 21.88 8.75 -17.71
N VAL A 200 20.70 8.50 -17.17
CA VAL A 200 19.40 8.62 -17.83
C VAL A 200 18.68 9.85 -17.27
N ASN A 201 17.90 10.58 -18.09
CA ASN A 201 17.26 11.83 -17.64
C ASN A 201 16.33 11.53 -16.45
N PRO A 202 16.14 12.47 -15.50
CA PRO A 202 15.31 12.15 -14.35
C PRO A 202 13.85 12.06 -14.78
N LEU A 203 13.08 11.21 -14.12
CA LEU A 203 11.62 11.25 -14.19
C LEU A 203 11.08 11.83 -12.88
N VAL A 204 10.18 12.81 -13.00
CA VAL A 204 9.44 13.38 -11.87
C VAL A 204 8.03 12.80 -11.87
N TYR A 205 7.74 12.01 -10.86
CA TYR A 205 6.42 11.48 -10.56
C TYR A 205 5.78 12.35 -9.48
N ARG A 206 4.49 12.67 -9.64
CA ARG A 206 3.67 13.29 -8.60
C ARG A 206 2.46 12.42 -8.33
N PHE A 207 2.21 12.07 -7.07
CA PHE A 207 1.16 11.12 -6.70
C PHE A 207 0.67 11.33 -5.26
N GLN A 208 -0.59 10.95 -5.01
CA GLN A 208 -1.23 11.10 -3.70
C GLN A 208 -0.83 9.92 -2.80
N THR A 209 -0.35 10.17 -1.57
CA THR A 209 0.06 9.12 -0.64
C THR A 209 0.02 9.58 0.82
N ASP A 210 -0.51 8.72 1.69
CA ASP A 210 -0.65 8.92 3.14
C ASP A 210 0.61 8.54 3.94
N PHE A 211 1.68 8.17 3.25
CA PHE A 211 3.01 7.84 3.76
C PHE A 211 4.09 8.26 2.75
N LEU A 212 5.29 8.58 3.23
CA LEU A 212 6.45 8.76 2.34
C LEU A 212 6.85 7.40 1.76
N TYR A 213 7.21 7.34 0.48
CA TYR A 213 7.47 6.09 -0.24
C TYR A 213 8.81 6.08 -1.00
N TYR A 214 9.47 4.92 -1.05
CA TYR A 214 10.56 4.64 -1.99
C TYR A 214 10.70 3.13 -2.25
N PRO A 215 10.55 2.65 -3.49
CA PRO A 215 10.50 1.22 -3.81
C PRO A 215 11.90 0.59 -3.88
N LEU A 216 12.44 0.18 -2.73
CA LEU A 216 13.73 -0.52 -2.64
C LEU A 216 13.59 -2.03 -2.88
N ALA A 217 12.49 -2.67 -2.48
CA ALA A 217 12.42 -4.14 -2.43
C ALA A 217 12.33 -4.81 -3.82
N ILE A 218 11.77 -4.11 -4.81
CA ILE A 218 11.72 -4.56 -6.21
C ILE A 218 13.12 -4.82 -6.78
N THR A 219 14.09 -4.00 -6.37
CA THR A 219 15.43 -3.93 -6.95
C THR A 219 16.23 -5.22 -6.80
N PRO A 220 16.46 -5.77 -5.59
CA PRO A 220 17.13 -7.06 -5.45
C PRO A 220 16.37 -8.23 -6.08
N SER A 221 15.08 -8.08 -6.42
CA SER A 221 14.31 -9.13 -7.09
C SER A 221 14.57 -9.25 -8.60
N SER A 222 15.20 -8.23 -9.21
CA SER A 222 15.46 -8.11 -10.66
C SER A 222 16.19 -9.30 -11.28
N ASP A 223 15.93 -9.56 -12.57
CA ASP A 223 16.46 -10.73 -13.28
C ASP A 223 17.88 -10.51 -13.86
N VAL A 224 18.46 -9.33 -13.64
CA VAL A 224 19.76 -8.89 -14.20
C VAL A 224 20.88 -9.00 -13.16
N ARG A 225 22.12 -9.33 -13.60
CA ARG A 225 23.19 -9.87 -12.73
C ARG A 225 24.52 -9.11 -12.77
N GLY A 226 24.87 -8.43 -11.67
CA GLY A 226 26.00 -7.48 -11.59
C GLY A 226 27.14 -7.69 -10.63
N SER A 227 28.11 -6.77 -10.67
CA SER A 227 29.44 -6.95 -10.03
C SER A 227 29.93 -5.77 -9.19
N THR A 228 29.19 -4.67 -9.10
CA THR A 228 29.54 -3.51 -8.26
C THR A 228 28.63 -3.42 -7.04
N PRO A 229 29.08 -2.85 -5.91
CA PRO A 229 28.18 -2.39 -4.86
C PRO A 229 27.48 -1.12 -5.36
N SER A 230 26.15 -1.12 -5.41
CA SER A 230 25.39 0.06 -5.82
C SER A 230 25.28 1.05 -4.67
N GLU A 231 25.32 2.34 -5.00
CA GLU A 231 25.06 3.44 -4.08
C GLU A 231 23.64 3.98 -4.32
N VAL A 232 22.81 3.95 -3.28
CA VAL A 232 21.49 4.61 -3.28
C VAL A 232 21.62 5.87 -2.45
N ASN A 233 21.34 7.03 -3.04
CA ASN A 233 21.46 8.34 -2.39
C ASN A 233 20.13 9.10 -2.47
N ILE A 234 19.48 9.25 -1.33
CA ILE A 234 18.13 9.84 -1.25
C ILE A 234 18.19 11.16 -0.48
N PHE A 235 17.73 12.23 -1.12
CA PHE A 235 17.35 13.45 -0.43
C PHE A 235 15.87 13.39 -0.06
N LEU A 236 15.57 13.66 1.21
CA LEU A 236 14.22 13.59 1.77
C LEU A 236 13.79 15.02 2.12
N ILE A 237 12.70 15.51 1.53
CA ILE A 237 12.16 16.85 1.78
C ILE A 237 10.77 16.69 2.41
N THR A 238 10.61 17.08 3.67
CA THR A 238 9.35 16.91 4.42
C THR A 238 9.13 18.04 5.41
N GLU A 239 7.87 18.35 5.77
CA GLU A 239 7.59 19.39 6.78
C GLU A 239 8.17 19.05 8.16
N ASN A 240 8.06 17.77 8.55
CA ASN A 240 8.55 17.25 9.82
C ASN A 240 9.79 16.37 9.64
N ARG A 241 10.71 16.40 10.61
CA ARG A 241 11.95 15.60 10.55
C ARG A 241 11.63 14.10 10.71
N ILE A 242 12.05 13.32 9.71
CA ILE A 242 11.99 11.86 9.72
C ILE A 242 12.78 11.28 10.90
N ARG A 243 12.31 10.17 11.44
CA ARG A 243 12.96 9.45 12.53
C ARG A 243 14.01 8.51 11.95
N THR A 244 15.21 8.52 12.52
CA THR A 244 16.34 7.68 12.04
C THR A 244 16.03 6.19 12.11
N HIS A 245 15.10 5.78 12.97
CA HIS A 245 14.63 4.39 13.07
C HIS A 245 14.02 3.89 11.76
N SER A 246 13.09 4.64 11.16
CA SER A 246 12.42 4.26 9.90
C SER A 246 13.37 4.17 8.71
N LEU A 247 14.49 4.91 8.72
CA LEU A 247 15.55 4.76 7.72
C LEU A 247 16.33 3.45 7.91
N LEU A 248 16.79 3.20 9.14
CA LEU A 248 17.56 2.00 9.48
C LEU A 248 16.73 0.71 9.29
N LYS A 249 15.40 0.80 9.45
CA LYS A 249 14.43 -0.27 9.18
C LYS A 249 14.41 -0.72 7.72
N ALA A 250 14.66 0.21 6.78
CA ALA A 250 14.85 -0.01 5.35
C ALA A 250 16.35 -0.12 4.97
N ASN A 251 17.22 -0.42 5.94
CA ASN A 251 18.69 -0.52 5.81
C ASN A 251 19.40 0.77 5.32
N LEU A 252 18.70 1.90 5.23
CA LEU A 252 19.25 3.20 4.84
C LEU A 252 19.96 3.87 6.03
N SER A 253 21.18 4.34 5.79
CA SER A 253 21.97 5.06 6.79
C SER A 253 21.70 6.57 6.72
N PRO A 254 21.29 7.24 7.82
CA PRO A 254 21.16 8.70 7.85
C PRO A 254 22.53 9.37 7.69
N LYS A 255 22.67 10.30 6.73
CA LYS A 255 23.89 11.11 6.56
C LYS A 255 23.91 12.28 7.55
N ARG A 256 24.94 13.12 7.45
CA ARG A 256 25.10 14.29 8.33
C ARG A 256 23.92 15.27 8.22
N ILE A 257 23.51 15.61 7.00
CA ILE A 257 22.51 16.63 6.67
C ILE A 257 21.15 16.27 7.27
N GLY A 258 20.54 17.19 8.03
CA GLY A 258 19.21 17.03 8.62
C GLY A 258 19.13 16.09 9.83
N PHE A 259 20.01 15.09 9.95
CA PHE A 259 20.01 14.13 11.05
C PHE A 259 21.04 14.42 12.15
N ILE A 260 22.31 14.63 11.80
CA ILE A 260 23.43 14.76 12.76
C ILE A 260 23.90 16.21 12.88
N TYR A 261 23.93 16.94 11.76
CA TYR A 261 24.31 18.33 11.66
C TYR A 261 23.31 19.06 10.76
N TYR A 262 23.03 20.32 11.11
CA TYR A 262 22.32 21.29 10.26
C TYR A 262 20.95 20.83 9.72
N THR A 263 19.87 21.21 10.42
CA THR A 263 18.50 21.09 9.90
C THR A 263 18.24 22.22 8.91
N ALA A 264 18.20 21.88 7.63
CA ALA A 264 18.08 22.83 6.53
C ALA A 264 16.61 23.07 6.16
N LYS A 265 16.07 24.25 6.52
CA LYS A 265 14.76 24.71 6.01
C LYS A 265 14.92 25.25 4.58
N LEU A 266 14.20 24.69 3.62
CA LEU A 266 14.19 25.21 2.25
C LEU A 266 13.13 26.31 2.15
N LYS A 267 13.52 27.45 1.58
CA LYS A 267 12.61 28.56 1.27
C LYS A 267 11.85 28.28 -0.02
N LYS A 268 10.75 29.01 -0.25
CA LYS A 268 9.98 28.86 -1.49
C LYS A 268 10.84 29.12 -2.74
N GLU A 269 11.67 30.16 -2.75
CA GLU A 269 12.52 30.48 -3.89
C GLU A 269 13.59 29.41 -4.15
N GLU A 270 14.09 28.77 -3.08
CA GLU A 270 15.02 27.64 -3.17
C GLU A 270 14.34 26.38 -3.73
N LEU A 271 13.08 26.12 -3.33
CA LEU A 271 12.28 25.02 -3.90
C LEU A 271 11.99 25.25 -5.40
N GLU A 272 11.68 26.49 -5.80
CA GLU A 272 11.45 26.88 -7.20
C GLU A 272 12.70 26.71 -8.06
N GLU A 273 13.90 26.94 -7.51
CA GLU A 273 15.18 26.63 -8.17
C GLU A 273 15.50 25.11 -8.23
N ILE A 274 14.94 24.29 -7.33
CA ILE A 274 15.12 22.82 -7.35
C ILE A 274 14.18 22.19 -8.38
N ASP A 275 12.86 22.23 -8.16
CA ASP A 275 11.85 21.83 -9.14
C ASP A 275 10.46 22.46 -8.81
N PRO A 276 9.75 23.04 -9.79
CA PRO A 276 8.44 23.64 -9.57
C PRO A 276 7.35 22.73 -8.95
N GLU A 277 7.39 21.41 -9.16
CA GLU A 277 6.43 20.51 -8.50
C GLU A 277 6.71 20.41 -7.00
N ILE A 278 7.98 20.39 -6.60
CA ILE A 278 8.40 20.40 -5.19
C ILE A 278 8.05 21.75 -4.55
N ALA A 279 8.14 22.85 -5.30
CA ALA A 279 7.75 24.18 -4.83
C ALA A 279 6.23 24.36 -4.64
N ASP A 280 5.43 23.73 -5.50
CA ASP A 280 3.96 23.73 -5.40
C ASP A 280 3.46 22.81 -4.25
N LEU A 281 4.19 21.74 -3.96
CA LEU A 281 3.85 20.75 -2.94
C LEU A 281 3.80 21.32 -1.50
N PHE A 282 4.62 22.32 -1.17
CA PHE A 282 4.79 22.83 0.19
C PHE A 282 4.21 24.23 0.43
N LYS A 283 3.44 24.36 1.51
CA LYS A 283 2.87 25.63 2.00
C LYS A 283 3.72 26.28 3.10
N SER A 284 4.67 25.53 3.66
CA SER A 284 5.62 25.95 4.68
C SER A 284 7.06 25.78 4.15
N GLU A 285 8.07 26.15 4.95
CA GLU A 285 9.48 25.83 4.63
C GLU A 285 9.81 24.40 5.11
N PRO A 286 9.91 23.38 4.23
CA PRO A 286 10.18 22.01 4.62
C PRO A 286 11.65 21.82 5.02
N LEU A 287 11.93 20.72 5.72
CA LEU A 287 13.28 20.29 6.05
C LEU A 287 13.83 19.40 4.94
N VAL A 288 15.05 19.69 4.44
CA VAL A 288 15.82 18.69 3.69
C VAL A 288 16.73 17.88 4.62
N MET A 289 16.72 16.58 4.42
CA MET A 289 17.56 15.56 5.04
C MET A 289 18.19 14.71 3.93
N ASN A 290 19.23 13.94 4.25
CA ASN A 290 19.85 13.01 3.29
C ASN A 290 20.17 11.67 3.96
N THR A 291 19.94 10.59 3.24
CA THR A 291 20.21 9.21 3.65
C THR A 291 20.82 8.44 2.48
N PHE A 292 21.57 7.39 2.78
CA PHE A 292 22.25 6.61 1.75
C PHE A 292 22.33 5.12 2.08
N TYR A 293 22.55 4.33 1.04
CA TYR A 293 23.06 2.97 1.09
C TYR A 293 24.30 2.85 0.19
N SER A 294 25.20 1.92 0.50
CA SER A 294 26.33 1.53 -0.35
C SER A 294 26.76 0.12 0.08
N GLY A 295 26.56 -0.89 -0.77
CA GLY A 295 26.75 -2.29 -0.38
C GLY A 295 26.02 -3.32 -1.27
N PRO A 296 25.86 -4.58 -0.78
CA PRO A 296 25.15 -5.65 -1.48
C PRO A 296 23.63 -5.42 -1.55
N LEU A 297 23.09 -5.46 -2.77
CA LEU A 297 21.68 -5.13 -3.04
C LEU A 297 20.67 -6.08 -2.39
N ASP A 298 21.05 -7.34 -2.13
CA ASP A 298 20.22 -8.32 -1.43
C ASP A 298 19.90 -7.95 0.03
N VAL A 299 20.51 -6.88 0.55
CA VAL A 299 20.17 -6.24 1.84
C VAL A 299 19.04 -5.20 1.70
N LEU A 300 18.69 -4.74 0.50
CA LEU A 300 17.59 -3.78 0.28
C LEU A 300 16.22 -4.50 0.18
N ASP A 301 15.93 -5.37 1.16
CA ASP A 301 14.75 -6.25 1.18
C ASP A 301 13.42 -5.57 1.53
N LYS A 302 13.44 -4.24 1.75
CA LYS A 302 12.29 -3.44 2.22
C LYS A 302 12.30 -2.06 1.61
N ASP A 303 11.14 -1.67 1.08
CA ASP A 303 10.81 -0.30 0.70
C ASP A 303 11.00 0.68 1.86
N LEU A 304 11.38 1.93 1.57
CA LEU A 304 11.25 2.99 2.56
C LEU A 304 9.78 3.42 2.61
N ILE A 305 9.06 3.01 3.65
CA ILE A 305 7.68 3.42 3.89
C ILE A 305 7.61 4.11 5.25
N ILE A 306 7.22 5.38 5.29
CA ILE A 306 7.19 6.17 6.53
C ILE A 306 5.79 6.75 6.78
N TYR A 307 5.12 6.17 7.76
CA TYR A 307 3.83 6.64 8.28
C TYR A 307 4.05 7.66 9.40
N THR A 308 3.18 8.67 9.50
CA THR A 308 3.18 9.59 10.64
C THR A 308 2.50 8.95 11.85
N LEU A 309 3.27 8.22 12.66
CA LEU A 309 2.79 7.56 13.89
C LEU A 309 2.99 8.46 15.11
N VAL A 310 1.94 8.69 15.89
CA VAL A 310 1.96 9.65 17.02
C VAL A 310 1.25 9.11 18.26
N LYS A 311 1.67 9.58 19.45
CA LYS A 311 0.98 9.40 20.73
C LYS A 311 1.07 10.64 21.60
N SER A 312 0.13 10.82 22.52
CA SER A 312 0.18 11.91 23.50
C SER A 312 1.04 11.53 24.72
N SER A 313 1.50 12.53 25.48
CA SER A 313 2.17 12.32 26.78
C SER A 313 1.21 11.94 27.91
N LEU A 314 -0.09 12.18 27.75
CA LEU A 314 -1.11 11.89 28.77
C LEU A 314 -1.89 10.58 28.55
N LYS A 315 -1.69 9.91 27.40
CA LYS A 315 -2.53 8.82 26.91
C LYS A 315 -1.69 7.77 26.19
N PRO A 316 -1.81 6.47 26.49
CA PRO A 316 -1.04 5.42 25.82
C PRO A 316 -1.38 5.26 24.33
N GLU A 317 -2.59 5.61 23.92
CA GLU A 317 -3.12 5.38 22.56
C GLU A 317 -2.21 5.93 21.45
N ILE A 318 -1.99 5.10 20.44
CA ILE A 318 -1.20 5.40 19.24
C ILE A 318 -2.16 5.70 18.10
N TYR A 319 -1.80 6.67 17.26
CA TYR A 319 -2.55 7.02 16.07
C TYR A 319 -1.62 7.08 14.85
N TRP A 320 -2.12 6.62 13.70
CA TRP A 320 -1.58 6.95 12.40
C TRP A 320 -2.27 8.24 11.91
N ILE A 321 -1.48 9.23 11.49
CA ILE A 321 -1.96 10.47 10.88
C ILE A 321 -1.90 10.37 9.36
N ALA A 322 -3.04 10.62 8.71
CA ALA A 322 -3.22 10.68 7.26
C ALA A 322 -4.27 11.74 6.92
N LYS A 323 -4.08 12.53 5.85
CA LYS A 323 -5.06 13.56 5.39
C LYS A 323 -5.54 14.56 6.47
N GLY A 324 -4.76 14.79 7.53
CA GLY A 324 -5.16 15.61 8.69
C GLY A 324 -6.13 14.91 9.67
N GLN A 325 -6.44 13.63 9.45
CA GLN A 325 -7.16 12.78 10.38
C GLN A 325 -6.18 11.95 11.24
N LYS A 326 -6.68 11.40 12.35
CA LYS A 326 -6.02 10.44 13.22
C LYS A 326 -6.79 9.12 13.25
N HIS A 327 -6.20 8.08 12.68
CA HIS A 327 -6.66 6.70 12.78
C HIS A 327 -6.12 6.07 14.05
N TRP A 328 -6.99 5.54 14.93
CA TRP A 328 -6.58 4.91 16.17
C TRP A 328 -6.09 3.49 15.90
N ILE A 329 -4.90 3.14 16.39
CA ILE A 329 -4.37 1.77 16.30
C ILE A 329 -4.79 1.03 17.58
N PRO A 330 -5.71 0.03 17.51
CA PRO A 330 -6.44 -0.41 18.70
C PRO A 330 -5.73 -1.47 19.55
N SER A 331 -4.70 -2.15 19.02
CA SER A 331 -3.91 -3.14 19.77
C SER A 331 -2.45 -3.17 19.32
N GLU A 332 -1.57 -3.74 20.16
CA GLU A 332 -0.16 -4.00 19.79
C GLU A 332 -0.06 -5.05 18.67
N GLU A 333 -0.98 -6.02 18.62
CA GLU A 333 -1.08 -7.02 17.55
C GLU A 333 -1.29 -6.34 16.18
N ILE A 334 -2.22 -5.39 16.10
CA ILE A 334 -2.51 -4.65 14.87
C ILE A 334 -1.39 -3.64 14.54
N PHE A 335 -0.75 -3.05 15.55
CA PHE A 335 0.46 -2.24 15.35
C PHE A 335 1.58 -3.05 14.66
N PHE A 336 1.77 -4.30 15.05
CA PHE A 336 2.75 -5.20 14.41
C PHE A 336 2.25 -5.84 13.10
N ASP A 337 0.94 -5.99 12.89
CA ASP A 337 0.32 -6.44 11.63
C ASP A 337 0.61 -5.46 10.48
N TYR A 338 0.55 -4.15 10.75
CA TYR A 338 1.04 -3.10 9.85
C TYR A 338 2.58 -3.01 9.75
N GLY A 339 3.31 -3.87 10.47
CA GLY A 339 4.77 -3.86 10.52
C GLY A 339 5.37 -2.60 11.16
N PHE A 340 4.63 -1.87 12.01
CA PHE A 340 5.13 -0.68 12.69
C PHE A 340 6.08 -1.03 13.84
N GLU A 341 7.04 -0.16 14.11
CA GLU A 341 8.00 -0.34 15.20
C GLU A 341 7.96 0.82 16.21
N TRP A 342 8.14 0.52 17.50
CA TRP A 342 8.05 1.51 18.58
C TRP A 342 9.00 2.70 18.44
N GLY A 343 10.13 2.53 17.74
CA GLY A 343 11.08 3.61 17.44
C GLY A 343 10.50 4.70 16.52
N GLU A 344 9.44 4.38 15.76
CA GLU A 344 8.79 5.23 14.77
C GLU A 344 7.72 6.14 15.38
N VAL A 345 7.22 5.83 16.58
CA VAL A 345 6.16 6.61 17.23
C VAL A 345 6.70 7.93 17.80
N ALA A 346 6.15 9.05 17.34
CA ALA A 346 6.44 10.38 17.84
C ALA A 346 5.58 10.74 19.06
N LEU A 347 6.12 11.58 19.95
CA LEU A 347 5.40 12.14 21.09
C LEU A 347 4.91 13.54 20.72
N VAL A 348 3.59 13.73 20.68
CA VAL A 348 2.95 14.98 20.26
C VAL A 348 2.23 15.68 21.42
N SER A 349 2.01 16.99 21.26
CA SER A 349 1.27 17.76 22.27
C SER A 349 -0.21 17.40 22.29
N THR A 350 -0.91 17.69 23.39
CA THR A 350 -2.38 17.54 23.46
C THR A 350 -3.11 18.47 22.48
N THR A 351 -2.59 19.67 22.24
CA THR A 351 -3.12 20.65 21.27
C THR A 351 -3.01 20.12 19.84
N GLU A 352 -1.88 19.54 19.48
CA GLU A 352 -1.61 18.92 18.18
C GLU A 352 -2.45 17.64 17.98
N MET A 353 -2.50 16.77 18.98
CA MET A 353 -3.40 15.60 18.99
C MET A 353 -4.88 16.02 18.84
N ALA A 354 -5.27 17.20 19.32
CA ALA A 354 -6.60 17.77 19.16
C ALA A 354 -6.85 18.47 17.81
N SER A 355 -5.80 18.80 17.02
CA SER A 355 -5.98 19.38 15.69
C SER A 355 -6.30 18.35 14.60
N TYR A 356 -6.01 17.07 14.83
CA TYR A 356 -6.37 15.98 13.92
C TYR A 356 -7.83 15.55 14.10
N PHE A 357 -8.59 15.44 13.01
CA PHE A 357 -9.96 14.91 13.04
C PHE A 357 -9.96 13.39 13.30
N PRO A 358 -10.98 12.78 13.93
CA PRO A 358 -11.01 11.34 14.11
C PRO A 358 -11.27 10.63 12.78
N ALA A 359 -10.46 9.62 12.43
CA ALA A 359 -10.73 8.76 11.28
C ALA A 359 -11.68 7.63 11.71
N ASN A 360 -12.96 7.78 11.37
CA ASN A 360 -14.00 6.79 11.72
C ASN A 360 -14.38 5.88 10.55
N LEU A 361 -14.10 6.27 9.30
CA LEU A 361 -14.51 5.52 8.11
C LEU A 361 -13.39 4.56 7.69
N ILE A 362 -13.69 3.26 7.66
CA ILE A 362 -12.74 2.20 7.31
C ILE A 362 -13.27 1.25 6.25
N LYS A 363 -12.36 0.62 5.51
CA LYS A 363 -12.58 -0.55 4.64
C LYS A 363 -11.33 -1.43 4.63
N THR A 364 -11.42 -2.64 4.10
CA THR A 364 -10.22 -3.45 3.80
C THR A 364 -9.84 -3.36 2.31
N LEU A 365 -8.65 -3.84 1.95
CA LEU A 365 -8.15 -3.79 0.57
C LEU A 365 -8.94 -4.70 -0.40
N ASP A 366 -9.49 -5.78 0.12
CA ASP A 366 -10.20 -6.86 -0.58
C ASP A 366 -11.74 -6.69 -0.58
N ASN A 367 -12.28 -5.75 0.20
CA ASN A 367 -13.71 -5.55 0.36
C ASN A 367 -14.13 -4.10 0.07
N SER A 368 -15.17 -3.93 -0.76
CA SER A 368 -15.74 -2.61 -1.09
C SER A 368 -16.69 -2.07 -0.01
N ASN A 369 -17.06 -2.88 0.99
CA ASN A 369 -17.86 -2.44 2.12
C ASN A 369 -17.14 -1.36 2.94
N VAL A 370 -17.80 -0.23 3.14
CA VAL A 370 -17.36 0.82 4.06
C VAL A 370 -18.05 0.63 5.41
N TYR A 371 -17.30 0.85 6.49
CA TYR A 371 -17.79 0.79 7.86
C TYR A 371 -17.46 2.09 8.59
N GLU A 372 -18.39 2.61 9.37
CA GLU A 372 -18.10 3.64 10.39
C GLU A 372 -17.75 2.96 11.73
N ILE A 373 -16.76 3.49 12.43
CA ILE A 373 -16.45 3.12 13.82
C ILE A 373 -17.22 4.03 14.78
N VAL A 374 -18.37 3.52 15.24
CA VAL A 374 -19.28 4.20 16.17
C VAL A 374 -19.20 3.52 17.52
N GLU A 375 -18.82 4.25 18.58
CA GLU A 375 -18.72 3.73 19.96
C GLU A 375 -17.88 2.44 20.09
N GLY A 376 -16.84 2.31 19.26
CA GLY A 376 -15.97 1.13 19.22
C GLY A 376 -16.57 -0.09 18.52
N LYS A 377 -17.65 0.07 17.76
CA LYS A 377 -18.28 -0.98 16.93
C LYS A 377 -18.17 -0.63 15.44
N LYS A 378 -18.03 -1.64 14.57
CA LYS A 378 -18.12 -1.45 13.11
C LYS A 378 -19.57 -1.43 12.64
N HIS A 379 -20.01 -0.31 12.10
CA HIS A 379 -21.32 -0.09 11.52
C HIS A 379 -21.19 -0.09 9.99
N TRP A 380 -21.75 -1.10 9.33
CA TRP A 380 -21.68 -1.22 7.87
C TRP A 380 -22.60 -0.20 7.20
N ILE A 381 -22.03 0.64 6.31
CA ILE A 381 -22.78 1.60 5.50
C ILE A 381 -23.30 0.88 4.24
N PRO A 382 -24.62 0.59 4.12
CA PRO A 382 -25.12 -0.43 3.20
C PRO A 382 -25.27 0.03 1.75
N SER A 383 -25.07 1.32 1.44
CA SER A 383 -25.07 1.83 0.07
C SER A 383 -24.45 3.23 -0.02
N GLU A 384 -23.99 3.62 -1.21
CA GLU A 384 -23.61 5.00 -1.56
C GLU A 384 -24.71 6.00 -1.18
N LYS A 385 -25.99 5.65 -1.38
CA LYS A 385 -27.10 6.53 -0.99
C LYS A 385 -27.11 6.85 0.51
N VAL A 386 -26.69 5.93 1.37
CA VAL A 386 -26.57 6.16 2.82
C VAL A 386 -25.27 6.89 3.16
N PHE A 387 -24.16 6.55 2.50
CA PHE A 387 -22.88 7.24 2.64
C PHE A 387 -23.03 8.75 2.39
N LEU A 388 -23.76 9.13 1.34
CA LEU A 388 -24.08 10.51 1.01
C LEU A 388 -25.15 11.13 1.91
N ASP A 389 -26.08 10.34 2.48
CA ASP A 389 -27.09 10.79 3.46
C ASP A 389 -26.44 11.27 4.77
N TYR A 390 -25.34 10.63 5.17
CA TYR A 390 -24.48 11.06 6.29
C TYR A 390 -23.48 12.17 5.93
N ASN A 391 -23.39 12.59 4.65
CA ASN A 391 -22.41 13.54 4.12
C ASN A 391 -20.94 13.08 4.25
N PHE A 392 -20.70 11.77 4.19
CA PHE A 392 -19.33 11.23 4.16
C PHE A 392 -18.67 11.47 2.79
N GLU A 393 -17.34 11.66 2.78
CA GLU A 393 -16.55 11.79 1.55
C GLU A 393 -15.66 10.57 1.31
N TRP A 394 -15.59 10.08 0.07
CA TRP A 394 -14.80 8.88 -0.29
C TRP A 394 -13.29 9.01 0.01
N LYS A 395 -12.77 10.24 0.09
CA LYS A 395 -11.37 10.54 0.45
C LYS A 395 -11.04 10.21 1.91
N ASP A 396 -12.05 10.21 2.78
CA ASP A 396 -11.91 10.12 4.23
C ASP A 396 -11.92 8.67 4.74
N ILE A 397 -12.05 7.69 3.84
CA ILE A 397 -12.03 6.27 4.17
C ILE A 397 -10.59 5.77 4.27
N VAL A 398 -10.18 5.34 5.47
CA VAL A 398 -8.92 4.65 5.72
C VAL A 398 -9.02 3.21 5.22
N THR A 399 -7.94 2.69 4.62
CA THR A 399 -7.84 1.26 4.30
C THR A 399 -7.07 0.57 5.43
N VAL A 400 -7.70 -0.40 6.09
CA VAL A 400 -7.18 -1.13 7.25
C VAL A 400 -6.95 -2.61 6.93
N SER A 401 -6.26 -3.33 7.81
CA SER A 401 -6.12 -4.79 7.69
C SER A 401 -7.42 -5.53 8.08
N ASN A 402 -7.58 -6.77 7.61
CA ASN A 402 -8.68 -7.64 8.04
C ASN A 402 -8.62 -7.91 9.57
N THR A 403 -7.41 -7.96 10.15
CA THR A 403 -7.18 -8.09 11.59
C THR A 403 -7.79 -6.91 12.36
N GLU A 404 -7.60 -5.69 11.87
CA GLU A 404 -8.22 -4.50 12.47
C GLU A 404 -9.73 -4.46 12.25
N LEU A 405 -10.24 -4.79 11.06
CA LEU A 405 -11.68 -4.82 10.85
C LEU A 405 -12.36 -5.82 11.82
N GLU A 406 -11.76 -6.98 12.09
CA GLU A 406 -12.33 -7.96 13.04
C GLU A 406 -12.07 -7.68 14.52
N PHE A 407 -11.23 -6.70 14.88
CA PHE A 407 -11.16 -6.19 16.26
C PHE A 407 -12.49 -5.52 16.68
N TYR A 408 -13.11 -4.77 15.77
CA TYR A 408 -14.32 -4.01 16.09
C TYR A 408 -15.57 -4.91 16.05
N PRO A 409 -16.32 -5.07 17.17
CA PRO A 409 -17.57 -5.82 17.16
C PRO A 409 -18.60 -5.18 16.22
N ARG A 410 -19.37 -6.01 15.51
CA ARG A 410 -20.40 -5.55 14.57
C ARG A 410 -21.54 -4.81 15.29
N ALA A 411 -21.78 -3.55 14.92
CA ALA A 411 -23.00 -2.83 15.26
C ALA A 411 -24.18 -3.51 14.55
N LYS A 412 -25.12 -4.03 15.35
CA LYS A 412 -26.20 -4.92 14.88
C LYS A 412 -27.57 -4.60 15.47
N LEU A 413 -27.65 -3.62 16.35
CA LEU A 413 -28.87 -3.12 16.96
C LEU A 413 -28.96 -1.63 16.61
N VAL A 414 -30.07 -1.25 15.98
CA VAL A 414 -30.26 0.10 15.44
C VAL A 414 -31.64 0.63 15.80
N LYS A 415 -31.76 1.95 15.88
CA LYS A 415 -33.02 2.72 15.90
C LYS A 415 -32.83 3.98 15.05
N THR A 416 -33.91 4.70 14.75
CA THR A 416 -33.78 6.09 14.27
C THR A 416 -33.95 7.08 15.42
N GLU A 417 -33.57 8.34 15.22
CA GLU A 417 -33.66 9.38 16.27
C GLU A 417 -35.09 9.62 16.75
N ASN A 418 -36.07 9.47 15.85
CA ASN A 418 -37.48 9.82 16.07
C ASN A 418 -38.39 8.60 16.31
N ASP A 419 -37.83 7.38 16.40
CA ASP A 419 -38.58 6.15 16.69
C ASP A 419 -37.95 5.40 17.88
N SER A 420 -38.79 4.91 18.79
CA SER A 420 -38.40 4.03 19.90
C SER A 420 -38.24 2.56 19.49
N ASN A 421 -38.73 2.17 18.31
CA ASN A 421 -38.61 0.80 17.80
C ASN A 421 -37.14 0.43 17.58
N VAL A 422 -36.72 -0.71 18.15
CA VAL A 422 -35.36 -1.23 18.01
C VAL A 422 -35.35 -2.38 17.00
N TYR A 423 -34.38 -2.34 16.10
CA TYR A 423 -34.21 -3.34 15.05
C TYR A 423 -32.88 -4.08 15.21
N TYR A 424 -32.92 -5.40 15.15
CA TYR A 424 -31.72 -6.22 14.93
C TYR A 424 -31.48 -6.37 13.43
N ILE A 425 -30.27 -6.05 12.97
CA ILE A 425 -29.85 -6.28 11.58
C ILE A 425 -29.14 -7.63 11.50
N THR A 426 -29.74 -8.61 10.82
CA THR A 426 -29.17 -9.96 10.72
C THR A 426 -27.89 -9.99 9.89
N GLU A 427 -27.12 -11.06 10.00
CA GLU A 427 -25.90 -11.26 9.20
C GLU A 427 -26.19 -11.37 7.69
N LYS A 428 -27.47 -11.47 7.28
CA LYS A 428 -27.92 -11.43 5.88
C LYS A 428 -28.47 -10.07 5.44
N GLY A 429 -28.26 -9.01 6.22
CA GLY A 429 -28.69 -7.64 5.90
C GLY A 429 -30.21 -7.42 5.99
N LEU A 430 -30.93 -8.26 6.74
CA LEU A 430 -32.37 -8.07 6.99
C LEU A 430 -32.59 -7.34 8.31
N LYS A 431 -33.54 -6.39 8.38
CA LYS A 431 -33.97 -5.78 9.64
C LYS A 431 -35.10 -6.59 10.28
N ARG A 432 -34.93 -6.94 11.56
CA ARG A 432 -35.94 -7.61 12.40
C ARG A 432 -36.33 -6.69 13.54
N HIS A 433 -37.60 -6.30 13.62
CA HIS A 433 -38.11 -5.51 14.74
C HIS A 433 -38.08 -6.34 16.03
N LEU A 434 -37.69 -5.74 17.16
CA LEU A 434 -37.71 -6.37 18.47
C LEU A 434 -38.91 -5.80 19.26
N PRO A 435 -40.09 -6.47 19.26
CA PRO A 435 -41.37 -5.85 19.61
C PRO A 435 -41.57 -5.51 21.09
N SER A 436 -40.62 -5.85 21.98
CA SER A 436 -40.66 -5.43 23.38
C SER A 436 -39.27 -5.42 24.05
N PRO A 437 -39.10 -4.66 25.15
CA PRO A 437 -37.93 -4.75 26.02
C PRO A 437 -37.63 -6.17 26.53
N GLU A 438 -38.66 -7.02 26.72
CA GLU A 438 -38.49 -8.39 27.18
C GLU A 438 -37.92 -9.29 26.07
N VAL A 439 -38.37 -9.11 24.82
CA VAL A 439 -37.75 -9.76 23.66
C VAL A 439 -36.30 -9.30 23.49
N PHE A 440 -36.03 -8.00 23.59
CA PHE A 440 -34.68 -7.44 23.53
C PHE A 440 -33.74 -8.08 24.57
N LEU A 441 -34.15 -8.09 25.84
CA LEU A 441 -33.37 -8.66 26.95
C LEU A 441 -33.24 -10.19 26.87
N SER A 442 -34.19 -10.89 26.24
CA SER A 442 -34.14 -12.36 26.08
C SER A 442 -33.01 -12.86 25.17
N TYR A 443 -32.42 -11.97 24.36
CA TYR A 443 -31.20 -12.25 23.59
C TYR A 443 -29.90 -11.84 24.31
N GLY A 444 -29.99 -11.32 25.53
CA GLY A 444 -28.84 -10.76 26.25
C GLY A 444 -28.33 -9.44 25.67
N TYR A 445 -29.11 -8.76 24.84
CA TYR A 445 -28.77 -7.45 24.29
C TYR A 445 -28.81 -6.36 25.37
N LYS A 446 -27.96 -5.33 25.22
CA LYS A 446 -27.91 -4.18 26.12
C LYS A 446 -28.33 -2.90 25.40
N TRP A 447 -28.95 -1.98 26.14
CA TRP A 447 -29.36 -0.67 25.57
C TRP A 447 -28.17 0.19 25.13
N GLU A 448 -26.98 -0.02 25.72
CA GLU A 448 -25.68 0.57 25.28
C GLU A 448 -25.12 -0.05 23.98
N ASP A 449 -25.77 -1.03 23.38
CA ASP A 449 -25.38 -1.63 22.09
C ASP A 449 -26.23 -1.13 20.90
N ILE A 450 -27.18 -0.23 21.14
CA ILE A 450 -28.06 0.33 20.10
C ILE A 450 -27.47 1.63 19.54
N ILE A 451 -27.00 1.61 18.30
CA ILE A 451 -26.63 2.84 17.57
C ILE A 451 -27.86 3.53 16.99
N THR A 452 -27.75 4.82 16.71
CA THR A 452 -28.81 5.59 16.04
C THR A 452 -28.42 5.80 14.58
N VAL A 453 -29.29 5.41 13.65
CA VAL A 453 -29.08 5.47 12.19
C VAL A 453 -30.12 6.36 11.52
N SER A 454 -29.86 6.79 10.29
CA SER A 454 -30.83 7.59 9.53
C SER A 454 -32.03 6.74 9.07
N GLN A 455 -33.16 7.41 8.80
CA GLN A 455 -34.32 6.73 8.21
C GLN A 455 -34.05 6.24 6.79
N THR A 456 -33.13 6.89 6.05
CA THR A 456 -32.66 6.42 4.74
C THR A 456 -31.93 5.08 4.88
N GLU A 457 -31.06 4.93 5.89
CA GLU A 457 -30.39 3.66 6.15
C GLU A 457 -31.38 2.58 6.59
N LEU A 458 -32.21 2.85 7.60
CA LEU A 458 -33.18 1.85 8.08
C LEU A 458 -34.11 1.38 6.95
N ASN A 459 -34.42 2.24 5.97
CA ASN A 459 -35.22 1.90 4.79
C ASN A 459 -34.46 1.11 3.71
N SER A 460 -33.12 1.08 3.73
CA SER A 460 -32.32 0.27 2.80
C SER A 460 -32.36 -1.23 3.13
N TYR A 461 -32.48 -1.60 4.42
CA TYR A 461 -32.61 -2.99 4.85
C TYR A 461 -34.01 -3.54 4.59
N HIS A 462 -34.08 -4.71 3.94
CA HIS A 462 -35.34 -5.46 3.78
C HIS A 462 -35.82 -6.03 5.12
N ASN A 463 -37.14 -6.12 5.32
CA ASN A 463 -37.72 -6.77 6.48
C ASN A 463 -37.34 -8.27 6.56
N ASN A 464 -37.03 -8.75 7.75
CA ASN A 464 -37.04 -10.18 8.05
C ASN A 464 -38.48 -10.64 8.33
N GLU A 465 -39.19 -11.00 7.26
CA GLU A 465 -40.58 -11.50 7.34
C GLU A 465 -40.67 -13.01 7.59
N LEU A 466 -39.57 -13.77 7.54
CA LEU A 466 -39.58 -15.24 7.64
C LEU A 466 -38.72 -15.72 8.80
N VAL A 467 -39.31 -16.44 9.75
CA VAL A 467 -38.64 -16.87 10.99
C VAL A 467 -38.98 -18.31 11.37
N LYS A 468 -38.09 -18.94 12.15
CA LYS A 468 -38.37 -20.18 12.88
C LYS A 468 -37.55 -20.26 14.18
N THR A 469 -37.95 -21.12 15.12
CA THR A 469 -37.16 -21.37 16.33
C THR A 469 -36.18 -22.52 16.16
N LYS A 470 -35.13 -22.55 17.00
CA LYS A 470 -34.03 -23.52 16.88
C LYS A 470 -34.52 -24.94 17.20
N GLY A 471 -34.56 -25.81 16.19
CA GLY A 471 -34.97 -27.21 16.32
C GLY A 471 -36.42 -27.48 15.89
N ASN A 472 -37.21 -26.44 15.59
CA ASN A 472 -38.53 -26.59 15.00
C ASN A 472 -38.43 -26.47 13.45
N PRO A 473 -39.01 -27.40 12.65
CA PRO A 473 -39.10 -27.24 11.20
C PRO A 473 -40.13 -26.21 10.73
N GLU A 474 -41.10 -25.83 11.57
CA GLU A 474 -42.16 -24.87 11.22
C GLU A 474 -41.60 -23.49 10.87
N VAL A 475 -41.96 -22.99 9.69
CA VAL A 475 -41.62 -21.63 9.24
C VAL A 475 -42.84 -20.73 9.40
N TYR A 476 -42.64 -19.58 10.03
CA TYR A 476 -43.66 -18.56 10.23
C TYR A 476 -43.35 -17.34 9.39
N LYS A 477 -44.37 -16.78 8.72
CA LYS A 477 -44.32 -15.40 8.25
C LYS A 477 -44.69 -14.46 9.38
N ILE A 478 -43.92 -13.39 9.60
CA ILE A 478 -44.31 -12.24 10.42
C ILE A 478 -44.93 -11.19 9.51
N GLU A 479 -46.21 -10.89 9.72
CA GLU A 479 -47.04 -10.04 8.86
C GLU A 479 -48.14 -9.41 9.72
N ASP A 480 -48.41 -8.11 9.56
CA ASP A 480 -49.38 -7.35 10.37
C ASP A 480 -49.28 -7.61 11.89
N ASN A 481 -48.03 -7.61 12.38
CA ASN A 481 -47.61 -7.92 13.76
C ASN A 481 -48.06 -9.31 14.29
N GLN A 482 -48.43 -10.24 13.40
CA GLN A 482 -48.82 -11.61 13.72
C GLN A 482 -47.82 -12.61 13.17
N LYS A 483 -47.70 -13.77 13.82
CA LYS A 483 -47.05 -14.95 13.23
C LYS A 483 -48.08 -15.79 12.49
N ARG A 484 -47.76 -16.17 11.25
CA ARG A 484 -48.60 -16.99 10.38
C ARG A 484 -47.82 -18.22 9.93
N TRP A 485 -48.20 -19.41 10.40
CA TRP A 485 -47.51 -20.65 10.04
C TRP A 485 -47.70 -20.94 8.54
N ILE A 486 -46.60 -21.18 7.82
CA ILE A 486 -46.62 -21.65 6.42
C ILE A 486 -46.68 -23.17 6.46
N THR A 487 -47.81 -23.75 6.06
CA THR A 487 -48.16 -25.14 6.45
C THR A 487 -47.39 -26.23 5.72
N SER A 488 -46.69 -25.92 4.62
CA SER A 488 -45.86 -26.89 3.89
C SER A 488 -44.77 -26.22 3.05
N GLU A 489 -43.73 -26.98 2.72
CA GLU A 489 -42.73 -26.61 1.71
C GLU A 489 -43.37 -26.33 0.34
N GLU A 490 -44.40 -27.08 -0.06
CA GLU A 490 -45.14 -26.81 -1.31
C GLU A 490 -45.75 -25.41 -1.27
N THR A 491 -46.37 -25.02 -0.15
CA THR A 491 -46.96 -23.67 0.02
C THR A 491 -45.87 -22.60 0.00
N PHE A 492 -44.74 -22.86 0.68
CA PHE A 492 -43.60 -21.95 0.72
C PHE A 492 -43.03 -21.67 -0.68
N ASN A 493 -42.76 -22.74 -1.44
CA ASN A 493 -42.21 -22.66 -2.80
C ASN A 493 -43.22 -22.09 -3.80
N THR A 494 -44.50 -22.46 -3.70
CA THR A 494 -45.57 -21.96 -4.60
C THR A 494 -45.84 -20.47 -4.43
N LEU A 495 -45.70 -19.93 -3.22
CA LEU A 495 -45.83 -18.50 -2.94
C LEU A 495 -44.54 -17.70 -3.21
N GLY A 496 -43.49 -18.35 -3.74
CA GLY A 496 -42.23 -17.69 -4.11
C GLY A 496 -41.39 -17.20 -2.92
N TYR A 497 -41.63 -17.72 -1.70
CA TYR A 497 -40.79 -17.41 -0.56
C TYR A 497 -39.37 -17.99 -0.73
N ASN A 498 -38.38 -17.31 -0.14
CA ASN A 498 -36.97 -17.65 -0.33
C ASN A 498 -36.39 -18.23 0.97
N TRP A 499 -35.94 -19.48 0.93
CA TRP A 499 -35.37 -20.21 2.08
C TRP A 499 -34.19 -19.48 2.74
N ASN A 500 -33.40 -18.73 1.97
CA ASN A 500 -32.27 -17.97 2.50
C ASN A 500 -32.71 -16.77 3.36
N LYS A 501 -33.94 -16.25 3.17
CA LYS A 501 -34.51 -15.17 3.99
C LYS A 501 -35.10 -15.63 5.33
N ILE A 502 -35.12 -16.94 5.61
CA ILE A 502 -35.53 -17.47 6.93
C ILE A 502 -34.43 -17.17 7.95
N GLU A 503 -34.82 -16.62 9.09
CA GLU A 503 -33.94 -16.34 10.23
C GLU A 503 -34.32 -17.14 11.46
N LEU A 504 -33.37 -17.25 12.40
CA LEU A 504 -33.62 -17.85 13.71
C LEU A 504 -34.06 -16.80 14.73
N VAL A 505 -35.15 -17.11 15.42
CA VAL A 505 -35.63 -16.39 16.61
C VAL A 505 -35.64 -17.32 17.82
N ASN A 506 -35.67 -16.75 19.03
CA ASN A 506 -35.94 -17.51 20.25
C ASN A 506 -37.46 -17.64 20.50
N ASP A 507 -37.83 -18.52 21.43
CA ASP A 507 -39.24 -18.78 21.72
C ASP A 507 -39.95 -17.57 22.38
N THR A 508 -39.21 -16.69 23.07
CA THR A 508 -39.75 -15.43 23.63
C THR A 508 -40.20 -14.49 22.53
N GLU A 509 -39.38 -14.26 21.51
CA GLU A 509 -39.74 -13.45 20.34
C GLU A 509 -40.91 -14.09 19.58
N LEU A 510 -40.82 -15.39 19.24
CA LEU A 510 -41.91 -16.04 18.51
C LEU A 510 -43.22 -16.06 19.33
N THR A 511 -43.17 -16.14 20.66
CA THR A 511 -44.38 -16.11 21.51
C THR A 511 -44.97 -14.70 21.66
N SER A 512 -44.17 -13.64 21.49
CA SER A 512 -44.65 -12.25 21.58
C SER A 512 -45.63 -11.86 20.45
N TYR A 513 -45.51 -12.49 19.27
CA TYR A 513 -46.44 -12.27 18.15
C TYR A 513 -47.73 -13.10 18.33
N PRO A 514 -48.93 -12.49 18.26
CA PRO A 514 -50.20 -13.21 18.18
C PRO A 514 -50.24 -14.16 16.97
N THR A 515 -50.87 -15.32 17.14
CA THR A 515 -51.04 -16.31 16.05
C THR A 515 -52.14 -15.84 15.10
N GLY A 516 -51.77 -15.48 13.87
CA GLY A 516 -52.69 -15.20 12.78
C GLY A 516 -53.08 -16.46 12.01
N ASN A 517 -54.01 -16.33 11.06
CA ASN A 517 -54.46 -17.45 10.22
C ASN A 517 -53.27 -18.09 9.46
N PRO A 518 -53.17 -19.43 9.40
CA PRO A 518 -52.09 -20.10 8.68
C PRO A 518 -52.08 -19.71 7.20
N ILE A 519 -50.89 -19.75 6.61
CA ILE A 519 -50.69 -19.58 5.17
C ILE A 519 -50.75 -20.97 4.56
N VAL A 520 -51.88 -21.23 3.91
CA VAL A 520 -52.19 -22.43 3.12
C VAL A 520 -52.26 -22.06 1.64
N ARG A 521 -52.37 -23.07 0.77
CA ARG A 521 -52.65 -22.95 -0.66
C ARG A 521 -54.15 -22.82 -0.94
#